data_AF-A0A1G4KDG2-F1
#
_entry.id   AF-A0A1G4KDG2-F1
#
_cell.length_a   1.000
_cell.length_b   1.000
_cell.length_c   1.000
_cell.angle_alpha   90.00
_cell.angle_beta   90.00
_cell.angle_gamma   90.00
#
_symmetry.space_group_name_H-M   'P 1'
#
loop_
_entity.id
_entity.type
_entity.pdbx_description
1 polymer ?
#
loop_
_entity_poly.entity_id
_entity_poly.type
_entity_poly.pdbx_seq_one_letter_code
_entity_poly.pdbx_strand_id
1 'polypeptide(L)'
;MAPSQLEIKIRSLQRLLKEEKYYQQELKDQKNHVDEMKADDSVDPYDLKKQVEVLQDTERLLPALYEKIGQFKEDLARFVETYNGTEDLKAVDTTLKEAGDLLSKSS
;
A
#
# COMPACT_ATOMS: atom_id res chain seq x y z
N MET A 1 10.28 10.79 25.31
CA MET A 1 10.67 11.89 24.39
C MET A 1 9.73 11.86 23.19
N ALA A 2 9.42 13.01 22.61
CA ALA A 2 8.64 13.05 21.36
C ALA A 2 9.52 12.55 20.19
N PRO A 3 8.94 11.88 19.19
CA PRO A 3 9.70 11.41 18.04
C PRO A 3 10.26 12.59 17.21
N SER A 4 11.41 12.37 16.57
CA SER A 4 12.00 13.35 15.65
C SER A 4 11.14 13.53 14.40
N GLN A 5 11.33 14.64 13.68
CA GLN A 5 10.65 14.85 12.40
C GLN A 5 11.04 13.76 11.37
N LEU A 6 12.28 13.29 11.41
CA LEU A 6 12.78 12.18 10.60
C LEU A 6 12.00 10.89 10.92
N GLU A 7 11.91 10.53 12.21
CA GLU A 7 11.16 9.36 12.66
C GLU A 7 9.68 9.42 12.26
N ILE A 8 9.06 10.61 12.37
CA ILE A 8 7.66 10.80 11.97
C ILE A 8 7.48 10.52 10.48
N LYS A 9 8.34 11.06 9.61
CA LYS A 9 8.25 10.85 8.16
C LYS A 9 8.48 9.39 7.78
N ILE A 10 9.52 8.75 8.32
CA ILE A 10 9.81 7.32 8.11
C ILE A 10 8.62 6.47 8.52
N ARG A 11 8.14 6.61 9.76
CA ARG A 11 7.03 5.79 10.28
C ARG A 11 5.73 6.02 9.52
N SER A 12 5.52 7.22 8.99
CA SER A 12 4.32 7.52 8.19
C SER A 12 4.33 6.80 6.86
N LEU A 13 5.46 6.81 6.14
CA LEU A 13 5.61 6.06 4.90
C LEU A 13 5.53 4.54 5.15
N GLN A 14 6.18 4.03 6.21
CA GLN A 14 6.10 2.62 6.59
C GLN A 14 4.66 2.15 6.88
N ARG A 15 3.83 3.01 7.49
CA ARG A 15 2.42 2.68 7.73
C ARG A 15 1.64 2.53 6.42
N LEU A 16 1.87 3.41 5.44
CA LEU A 16 1.23 3.31 4.12
C LEU A 16 1.68 2.06 3.36
N LEU A 17 2.98 1.72 3.41
CA LEU A 17 3.49 0.46 2.82
C LEU A 17 2.88 -0.77 3.48
N LYS A 18 2.61 -0.72 4.78
CA LYS A 18 1.94 -1.81 5.51
C LYS A 18 0.45 -1.88 5.17
N GLU A 19 -0.22 -0.74 5.05
CA GLU A 19 -1.61 -0.65 4.61
C GLU A 19 -1.78 -1.26 3.21
N GLU A 20 -0.85 -0.98 2.30
CA GLU A 20 -0.86 -1.56 0.95
C GLU A 20 -0.79 -3.09 0.98
N LYS A 21 0.12 -3.66 1.79
CA LYS A 21 0.22 -5.11 1.97
C LYS A 21 -1.08 -5.73 2.48
N TYR A 22 -1.83 -5.02 3.33
CA TYR A 22 -3.13 -5.50 3.80
C TYR A 22 -4.17 -5.51 2.70
N TYR A 23 -4.28 -4.43 1.90
CA TYR A 23 -5.20 -4.43 0.76
C TYR A 23 -4.82 -5.47 -0.29
N GLN A 24 -3.53 -5.71 -0.56
CA GLN A 24 -3.10 -6.77 -1.47
C GLN A 24 -3.51 -8.16 -0.98
N GLN A 25 -3.39 -8.42 0.33
CA GLN A 25 -3.83 -9.68 0.91
C GLN A 25 -5.35 -9.83 0.81
N GLU A 26 -6.11 -8.77 1.11
CA GLU A 26 -7.57 -8.76 0.99
C GLU A 26 -8.02 -9.02 -0.45
N LEU A 27 -7.42 -8.34 -1.44
CA LEU A 27 -7.70 -8.55 -2.86
C LEU A 27 -7.42 -9.99 -3.30
N LYS A 28 -6.32 -10.58 -2.81
CA LYS A 28 -5.98 -11.97 -3.09
C LYS A 28 -7.07 -12.91 -2.57
N ASP A 29 -7.53 -12.69 -1.34
CA ASP A 29 -8.55 -13.55 -0.71
C ASP A 29 -9.92 -13.38 -1.38
N GLN A 30 -10.32 -12.14 -1.68
CA GLN A 30 -11.55 -11.83 -2.42
C GLN A 30 -11.52 -12.43 -3.84
N LYS A 31 -10.38 -12.32 -4.54
CA LYS A 31 -10.21 -12.89 -5.87
C LYS A 31 -10.32 -14.41 -5.86
N ASN A 32 -9.67 -15.08 -4.90
CA ASN A 32 -9.79 -16.53 -4.75
C ASN A 32 -11.26 -16.92 -4.50
N HIS A 33 -11.96 -16.21 -3.62
CA HIS A 33 -13.37 -16.47 -3.33
C HIS A 33 -14.27 -16.29 -4.57
N VAL A 34 -14.07 -15.21 -5.33
CA VAL A 34 -14.78 -14.96 -6.59
C VAL A 34 -14.48 -16.06 -7.62
N ASP A 35 -13.24 -16.53 -7.71
CA ASP A 35 -12.84 -17.57 -8.66
C ASP A 35 -13.42 -18.95 -8.26
N GLU A 36 -13.51 -19.25 -6.97
CA GLU A 36 -14.24 -20.42 -6.45
C GLU A 36 -15.73 -20.37 -6.81
N MET A 37 -16.37 -19.22 -6.61
CA MET A 37 -17.79 -19.03 -6.96
C MET A 37 -18.06 -19.12 -8.46
N LYS A 38 -17.12 -18.68 -9.31
CA LYS A 38 -17.24 -18.82 -10.78
C LYS A 38 -17.12 -20.27 -11.25
N ALA A 39 -16.44 -21.12 -10.48
CA ALA A 39 -16.23 -22.52 -10.83
C ALA A 39 -17.40 -23.42 -10.40
N ASP A 40 -18.31 -22.91 -9.57
CA ASP A 40 -19.48 -23.64 -9.08
C ASP A 40 -20.75 -23.21 -9.83
N ASP A 41 -21.23 -24.08 -10.73
CA ASP A 41 -22.43 -23.85 -11.56
C ASP A 41 -23.73 -23.75 -10.73
N SER A 42 -23.69 -24.08 -9.44
CA SER A 42 -24.85 -23.96 -8.54
C SER A 42 -24.98 -22.57 -7.87
N VAL A 43 -23.96 -21.73 -8.00
CA VAL A 43 -23.95 -20.38 -7.41
C VAL A 43 -24.94 -19.46 -8.13
N ASP A 44 -25.72 -18.72 -7.34
CA ASP A 44 -26.64 -17.72 -7.87
C ASP A 44 -25.87 -16.56 -8.55
N PRO A 45 -26.23 -16.16 -9.79
CA PRO A 45 -25.54 -15.09 -10.51
C PRO A 45 -25.55 -13.74 -9.80
N TYR A 46 -26.59 -13.43 -9.01
CA TYR A 46 -26.68 -12.20 -8.24
C TYR A 46 -25.72 -12.21 -7.05
N ASP A 47 -25.54 -13.36 -6.39
CA ASP A 47 -24.56 -13.51 -5.31
C ASP A 47 -23.13 -13.39 -5.83
N LEU A 48 -22.81 -14.03 -6.96
CA LEU A 48 -21.51 -13.85 -7.62
C LEU A 48 -21.27 -12.39 -7.99
N LYS A 49 -22.27 -11.71 -8.56
CA LYS A 49 -22.16 -10.30 -8.93
C LYS A 49 -21.81 -9.43 -7.73
N LYS A 50 -22.43 -9.66 -6.58
CA LYS A 50 -22.11 -8.92 -5.34
C LYS A 50 -20.67 -9.10 -4.91
N GLN A 51 -20.14 -10.33 -4.95
CA GLN A 51 -18.75 -10.55 -4.55
C GLN A 51 -17.75 -9.92 -5.52
N VAL A 52 -18.10 -9.86 -6.81
CA VAL A 52 -17.33 -9.10 -7.81
C VAL A 52 -17.37 -7.59 -7.51
N GLU A 53 -18.52 -7.03 -7.12
CA GLU A 53 -18.63 -5.62 -6.73
C GLU A 53 -17.77 -5.31 -5.49
N VAL A 54 -17.78 -6.18 -4.48
CA VAL A 54 -16.91 -6.06 -3.29
C VAL A 54 -15.42 -6.04 -3.69
N LEU A 55 -15.00 -6.97 -4.56
CA LEU A 55 -13.63 -7.01 -5.08
C LEU A 55 -13.25 -5.70 -5.78
N GLN A 56 -14.11 -5.21 -6.66
CA GLN A 56 -13.87 -3.97 -7.40
C GLN A 56 -13.80 -2.74 -6.48
N ASP A 57 -14.58 -2.71 -5.41
CA ASP A 57 -14.53 -1.61 -4.45
C ASP A 57 -13.21 -1.58 -3.70
N THR A 58 -12.65 -2.73 -3.33
CA THR A 58 -11.30 -2.80 -2.75
C THR A 58 -10.23 -2.40 -3.78
N GLU A 59 -10.34 -2.83 -5.05
CA GLU A 59 -9.39 -2.45 -6.12
C GLU A 59 -9.35 -0.92 -6.33
N ARG A 60 -10.49 -0.25 -6.21
CA ARG A 60 -10.61 1.21 -6.38
C ARG A 60 -9.89 2.02 -5.30
N LEU A 61 -9.53 1.40 -4.16
CA LEU A 61 -8.78 2.08 -3.10
C LEU A 61 -7.29 2.22 -3.43
N LEU A 62 -6.73 1.28 -4.20
CA LEU A 62 -5.30 1.20 -4.44
C LEU A 62 -4.70 2.42 -5.16
N PRO A 63 -5.31 2.99 -6.23
CA PRO A 63 -4.71 4.12 -6.93
C PRO A 63 -4.45 5.32 -6.01
N ALA A 64 -5.43 5.67 -5.16
CA ALA A 64 -5.29 6.77 -4.21
C ALA A 64 -4.22 6.47 -3.13
N LEU A 65 -4.11 5.20 -2.72
CA LEU A 65 -3.06 4.78 -1.79
C LEU A 65 -1.66 4.89 -2.43
N TYR A 66 -1.49 4.46 -3.68
CA TYR A 66 -0.23 4.57 -4.38
C TYR A 66 0.19 6.02 -4.62
N GLU A 67 -0.73 6.90 -4.96
CA GLU A 67 -0.47 8.34 -5.06
C GLU A 67 0.04 8.89 -3.72
N LYS A 68 -0.63 8.54 -2.61
CA LYS A 68 -0.24 8.96 -1.26
C LYS A 68 1.14 8.41 -0.85
N ILE A 69 1.45 7.15 -1.20
CA ILE A 69 2.78 6.56 -0.99
C ILE A 69 3.83 7.34 -1.77
N GLY A 70 3.56 7.71 -3.02
CA GLY A 70 4.42 8.55 -3.85
C GLY A 70 4.72 9.90 -3.20
N GLN A 71 3.68 10.59 -2.75
CA GLN A 71 3.81 11.88 -2.06
C GLN A 71 4.66 11.78 -0.79
N PHE A 72 4.46 10.76 0.05
CA PHE A 72 5.22 10.57 1.29
C PHE A 72 6.66 10.13 1.04
N LYS A 73 6.90 9.34 -0.03
CA LYS A 73 8.25 9.01 -0.50
C LYS A 73 9.00 10.26 -0.93
N GLU A 74 8.39 11.12 -1.74
CA GLU A 74 9.01 12.39 -2.18
C GLU A 74 9.23 13.37 -1.02
N ASP A 75 8.31 13.45 -0.07
CA ASP A 75 8.45 14.29 1.12
C ASP A 75 9.61 13.80 2.01
N LEU A 76 9.74 12.49 2.24
CA LEU A 76 10.88 11.93 2.98
C LEU A 76 12.21 12.14 2.23
N ALA A 77 12.23 11.91 0.91
CA ALA A 77 13.42 12.09 0.08
C ALA A 77 13.92 13.55 0.12
N ARG A 78 13.03 14.53 -0.08
CA ARG A 78 13.38 15.96 0.02
C ARG A 78 13.82 16.36 1.41
N PHE A 79 13.19 15.80 2.46
CA PHE A 79 13.58 16.12 3.84
C PHE A 79 15.04 15.73 4.13
N VAL A 80 15.49 14.57 3.62
CA VAL A 80 16.85 14.09 3.88
C VAL A 80 17.93 14.79 3.08
N GLU A 81 17.60 15.44 1.95
CA GLU A 81 18.56 16.27 1.20
C GLU A 81 19.14 17.42 2.03
N THR A 82 18.35 17.96 2.96
CA THR A 82 18.75 19.06 3.85
C THR A 82 18.96 18.63 5.30
N TYR A 83 18.87 17.33 5.58
CA TYR A 83 18.97 16.81 6.95
C TYR A 83 20.42 16.83 7.44
N ASN A 84 20.65 17.46 8.58
CA ASN A 84 21.98 17.64 9.19
C ASN A 84 22.07 17.07 10.62
N GLY A 85 21.11 16.23 11.01
CA GLY A 85 21.14 15.55 12.30
C GLY A 85 22.10 14.36 12.31
N THR A 86 22.20 13.70 13.46
CA THR A 86 23.13 12.58 13.70
C THR A 86 22.45 11.21 13.69
N GLU A 87 21.15 11.16 13.38
CA GLU A 87 20.38 9.90 13.33
C GLU A 87 20.87 9.01 12.16
N ASP A 88 20.81 7.68 12.36
CA ASP A 88 21.15 6.71 11.31
C ASP A 88 20.11 6.74 10.18
N LEU A 89 20.56 6.95 8.94
CA LEU A 89 19.72 7.05 7.76
C LEU A 89 19.40 5.70 7.10
N LYS A 90 19.93 4.57 7.58
CA LYS A 90 19.61 3.24 7.02
C LYS A 90 18.11 2.96 6.90
N ALA A 91 17.34 3.42 7.88
CA ALA A 91 15.88 3.27 7.87
C ALA A 91 15.23 4.11 6.77
N VAL A 92 15.80 5.28 6.44
CA VAL A 92 15.38 6.10 5.29
C VAL A 92 15.62 5.35 4.00
N ASP A 93 16.86 4.90 3.78
CA ASP A 93 17.26 4.23 2.53
C ASP A 93 16.38 3.00 2.26
N THR A 94 16.17 2.19 3.30
CA THR A 94 15.32 0.99 3.21
C THR A 94 13.88 1.34 2.87
N THR A 95 13.31 2.36 3.54
CA THR A 95 11.90 2.75 3.35
C THR A 95 11.69 3.40 1.98
N LEU A 96 12.60 4.26 1.53
CA LEU A 96 12.54 4.87 0.20
C LEU A 96 12.70 3.84 -0.92
N LYS A 97 13.59 2.86 -0.74
CA LYS A 97 13.75 1.76 -1.68
C LYS A 97 12.49 0.91 -1.76
N GLU A 98 11.94 0.48 -0.62
CA GLU A 98 10.71 -0.32 -0.59
C GLU A 98 9.54 0.40 -1.27
N ALA A 99 9.36 1.70 -1.00
CA ALA A 99 8.35 2.51 -1.67
C ALA A 99 8.61 2.67 -3.18
N GLY A 100 9.88 2.84 -3.59
CA GLY A 100 10.25 2.90 -4.99
C GLY A 100 9.98 1.60 -5.74
N ASP A 101 10.39 0.47 -5.17
CA ASP A 101 10.18 -0.88 -5.71
C ASP A 101 8.67 -1.16 -5.84
N LEU A 102 7.87 -0.78 -4.85
CA LEU A 102 6.42 -0.93 -4.88
C LEU A 102 5.80 -0.13 -6.04
N LEU A 103 6.06 1.18 -6.11
CA LEU A 103 5.47 2.04 -7.13
C LEU A 103 5.88 1.66 -8.56
N SER A 104 7.08 1.12 -8.74
CA SER A 104 7.55 0.63 -10.05
C SER A 104 6.81 -0.61 -10.55
N LYS A 105 6.24 -1.42 -9.63
CA LYS A 105 5.44 -2.61 -9.98
C LYS A 105 3.97 -2.28 -10.22
N SER A 106 3.50 -1.16 -9.66
CA SER A 106 2.12 -0.70 -9.74
C SER A 106 1.87 0.31 -10.87
N SER A 107 2.91 0.71 -11.61
CA SER A 107 2.87 1.57 -12.81
C SER A 107 2.73 0.75 -14.08
#